data_AF-A0A4C1WMJ6-F1
#
_entry.id   AF-A0A4C1WMJ6-F1
#
_cell.length_a   1.000
_cell.length_b   1.000
_cell.length_c   1.000
_cell.angle_alpha   90.00
_cell.angle_beta   90.00
_cell.angle_gamma   90.00
#
_symmetry.space_group_name_H-M   'P 1'
#
loop_
_entity.id
_entity.type
_entity.pdbx_description
1 polymer ?
#
loop_
_entity_poly.entity_id
_entity_poly.type
_entity_poly.pdbx_seq_one_letter_code
_entity_poly.pdbx_strand_id
1 'polypeptide(L)'
;MTQAHGSGGPDYRTLTHYGVFTFAIFGQLGHISFLFEVLGATSEKLINAVYAVPWECMDVPNRRAVLMLLRRVQTPIRISALGLADVGVQTMLGVLYRTLYGFVCLISAF
;
A
#
# COMPACT_ATOMS: atom_id res chain seq x y z
N MET A 1 -12.19 -24.61 -46.03
CA MET A 1 -12.26 -26.02 -45.57
C MET A 1 -10.97 -26.33 -44.83
N THR A 2 -10.88 -25.95 -43.56
CA THR A 2 -11.09 -26.82 -42.38
C THR A 2 -10.06 -27.94 -42.29
N GLN A 3 -9.04 -27.73 -41.45
CA GLN A 3 -8.45 -28.80 -40.64
C GLN A 3 -8.16 -28.23 -39.26
N ALA A 4 -9.08 -28.54 -38.35
CA ALA A 4 -8.96 -28.36 -36.93
C ALA A 4 -7.95 -29.39 -36.41
N HIS A 5 -6.78 -28.92 -36.00
CA HIS A 5 -5.81 -29.73 -35.28
C HIS A 5 -5.27 -28.92 -34.11
N GLY A 6 -5.64 -29.27 -32.88
CA GLY A 6 -5.04 -28.67 -31.69
C GLY A 6 -5.83 -28.85 -30.41
N SER A 7 -5.86 -30.09 -29.90
CA SER A 7 -5.83 -30.43 -28.47
C SER A 7 -6.70 -29.61 -27.50
N GLY A 8 -7.79 -30.22 -27.04
CA GLY A 8 -8.60 -29.75 -25.90
C GLY A 8 -7.88 -29.84 -24.55
N GLY A 9 -6.84 -29.01 -24.37
CA GLY A 9 -6.26 -28.69 -23.07
C GLY A 9 -6.36 -27.18 -22.84
N PRO A 10 -6.49 -26.70 -21.59
CA PRO A 10 -6.55 -25.26 -21.32
C PRO A 10 -5.33 -24.58 -21.93
N ASP A 11 -5.55 -23.51 -22.70
CA ASP A 11 -4.50 -22.71 -23.35
C ASP A 11 -3.47 -22.24 -22.31
N TYR A 12 -2.41 -23.01 -22.10
CA TYR A 12 -1.41 -22.78 -21.05
C TYR A 12 -0.77 -21.40 -21.15
N ARG A 13 -0.68 -20.87 -22.38
CA ARG A 13 -0.10 -19.56 -22.67
C ARG A 13 -0.96 -18.43 -22.10
N THR A 14 -2.27 -18.52 -22.25
CA THR A 14 -3.19 -17.50 -21.70
C THR A 14 -3.25 -17.62 -20.19
N LEU A 15 -3.35 -18.84 -19.65
CA LEU A 15 -3.32 -19.11 -18.21
C LEU A 15 -2.07 -18.53 -17.53
N THR A 16 -0.90 -18.72 -18.14
CA THR A 16 0.37 -18.21 -17.61
C THR A 16 0.38 -16.68 -17.58
N HIS A 17 -0.09 -16.01 -18.64
CA HIS A 17 -0.13 -14.55 -18.69
C HIS A 17 -1.07 -13.96 -17.63
N TYR A 18 -2.28 -14.52 -17.49
CA TYR A 18 -3.24 -14.07 -16.49
C TYR A 18 -2.75 -14.35 -15.06
N GLY A 19 -2.21 -15.54 -14.81
CA GLY A 19 -1.68 -15.91 -13.50
C GLY A 19 -0.54 -14.99 -13.05
N VAL A 20 0.42 -14.71 -13.94
CA VAL A 20 1.54 -13.80 -13.65
C VAL A 20 1.06 -12.37 -13.38
N PHE A 21 0.13 -11.86 -14.19
CA PHE A 21 -0.41 -10.50 -14.01
C PHE A 21 -1.16 -10.35 -12.68
N THR A 22 -2.05 -11.30 -12.36
CA THR A 22 -2.80 -11.31 -11.11
C THR A 22 -1.85 -11.38 -9.90
N PHE A 23 -0.85 -12.26 -9.94
CA PHE A 23 0.15 -12.36 -8.88
C PHE A 23 0.95 -11.06 -8.71
N ALA A 24 1.36 -10.42 -9.81
CA ALA A 24 2.09 -9.16 -9.78
C ALA A 24 1.28 -8.03 -9.14
N ILE A 25 -0.02 -7.92 -9.45
CA ILE A 25 -0.90 -6.89 -8.87
C ILE A 25 -1.08 -7.11 -7.36
N PHE A 26 -1.29 -8.36 -6.91
CA PHE A 26 -1.36 -8.66 -5.48
C PHE A 26 -0.03 -8.37 -4.76
N GLY A 27 1.10 -8.68 -5.40
CA GLY A 27 2.42 -8.32 -4.87
C GLY A 27 2.62 -6.81 -4.76
N GLN A 28 2.20 -6.03 -5.76
CA GLN A 28 2.29 -4.57 -5.76
C GLN A 28 1.45 -3.94 -4.65
N LEU A 29 0.21 -4.41 -4.49
CA LEU A 29 -0.62 -3.99 -3.36
C LEU A 29 0.15 -4.23 -2.04
N GLY A 30 0.80 -5.39 -1.90
CA GLY A 30 1.49 -5.81 -0.66
C GLY A 30 2.66 -4.90 -0.34
N HIS A 31 3.49 -4.61 -1.34
CA HIS A 31 4.58 -3.66 -1.22
C HIS A 31 4.10 -2.26 -0.85
N ILE A 32 3.01 -1.79 -1.46
CA ILE A 32 2.45 -0.47 -1.17
C ILE A 32 2.00 -0.41 0.30
N SER A 33 1.27 -1.41 0.79
CA SER A 33 0.85 -1.46 2.20
C SER A 33 2.01 -1.49 3.18
N PHE A 34 3.07 -2.24 2.88
CA PHE A 34 4.28 -2.24 3.70
C PHE A 34 4.98 -0.88 3.71
N LEU A 35 5.09 -0.22 2.56
CA LEU A 35 5.66 1.13 2.46
C LEU A 35 4.87 2.13 3.30
N PHE A 36 3.54 2.10 3.23
CA PHE A 36 2.69 2.98 4.02
C PHE A 36 2.87 2.76 5.54
N GLU A 37 2.99 1.52 5.99
CA GLU A 37 3.25 1.17 7.40
C GLU A 37 4.60 1.75 7.88
N VAL A 38 5.66 1.56 7.09
CA VAL A 38 7.00 2.06 7.42
C VAL A 38 7.04 3.59 7.37
N LEU A 39 6.36 4.22 6.42
CA LEU A 39 6.22 5.67 6.32
C LEU A 39 5.51 6.24 7.54
N GLY A 40 4.42 5.61 7.99
CA GLY A 40 3.72 5.96 9.24
C GLY A 40 4.65 5.92 10.45
N ALA A 41 5.33 4.79 10.65
CA ALA A 41 6.25 4.60 11.77
C ALA A 41 7.44 5.58 11.74
N THR A 42 7.96 5.91 10.56
CA THR A 42 9.06 6.88 10.40
C THR A 42 8.57 8.30 10.65
N SER A 43 7.35 8.64 10.22
CA SER A 43 6.73 9.94 10.48
C SER A 43 6.55 10.18 11.99
N GLU A 44 6.07 9.19 12.74
CA GLU A 44 5.96 9.29 14.20
C GLU A 44 7.30 9.48 14.90
N LYS A 45 8.34 8.75 14.46
CA LYS A 45 9.70 8.93 14.97
C LYS A 45 10.24 10.32 14.65
N LEU A 46 9.95 10.85 13.46
CA LEU A 46 10.36 12.19 13.06
C LEU A 46 9.66 13.26 13.92
N ILE A 47 8.36 13.11 14.21
CA ILE A 47 7.64 13.99 15.15
C ILE A 47 8.40 14.05 16.48
N ASN A 48 8.68 12.91 17.09
CA ASN A 48 9.35 12.84 18.39
C ASN A 48 10.78 13.39 18.35
N ALA A 49 11.55 13.09 17.30
CA ALA A 49 12.91 13.59 17.14
C ALA A 49 12.93 15.12 17.01
N VAL A 50 11.98 15.69 16.27
CA VAL A 50 11.85 17.15 16.09
C VAL A 50 11.44 17.85 17.38
N TYR A 51 10.58 17.24 18.20
CA TYR A 51 10.24 17.75 19.53
C TYR A 51 11.41 17.72 20.52
N ALA A 52 12.32 16.75 20.41
CA ALA A 52 13.48 16.60 21.30
C ALA A 52 14.63 17.58 20.99
N VAL A 53 14.54 18.36 19.90
CA VAL A 53 15.60 19.31 19.53
C VAL A 53 15.62 20.50 20.50
N PRO A 54 16.79 20.86 21.08
CA PRO A 54 16.94 22.05 21.92
C PRO A 54 16.92 23.32 21.06
N TRP A 55 15.72 23.71 20.61
CA TRP A 55 15.47 24.89 19.78
C TRP A 55 15.87 26.20 20.47
N GLU A 56 15.90 26.20 21.80
CA GLU A 56 16.26 27.36 22.63
C GLU A 56 17.75 27.74 22.49
N CYS A 57 18.63 26.82 22.11
CA CYS A 57 20.06 27.11 21.93
C CYS A 57 20.47 27.32 20.46
N MET A 58 19.52 27.30 19.52
CA MET A 58 19.81 27.38 18.08
C MET A 58 19.75 28.81 17.52
N ASP A 59 20.57 29.06 16.50
CA ASP A 59 20.55 30.29 15.70
C ASP A 59 19.19 30.56 15.03
N VAL A 60 18.89 31.83 14.79
CA VAL A 60 17.65 32.32 14.14
C VAL A 60 17.29 31.55 12.84
N PRO A 61 18.22 31.29 11.89
CA PRO A 61 17.91 30.48 10.70
C PRO A 61 17.49 29.05 11.03
N ASN A 62 18.15 28.41 12.01
CA ASN A 62 17.90 27.01 12.35
C ASN A 62 16.58 26.86 13.12
N ARG A 63 16.25 27.80 14.02
CA ARG A 63 14.92 27.89 14.65
C ARG A 63 13.79 28.00 13.63
N ARG A 64 13.99 28.79 12.56
CA ARG A 64 13.00 28.94 11.49
C ARG A 64 12.79 27.64 10.72
N ALA A 65 13.86 26.89 10.45
CA ALA A 65 13.78 25.57 9.82
C ALA A 65 13.05 24.55 10.71
N VAL A 66 13.38 24.50 12.01
CA VAL A 66 12.69 23.63 12.99
C VAL A 66 11.20 23.99 13.10
N LEU A 67 10.84 25.27 13.14
CA LEU A 67 9.43 25.71 13.14
C LEU A 67 8.68 25.30 11.87
N MET A 68 9.30 25.40 10.69
CA MET A 68 8.71 24.92 9.44
C MET A 68 8.51 23.41 9.46
N LEU A 69 9.49 22.67 9.97
CA LEU A 69 9.44 21.22 10.11
C LEU A 69 8.33 20.83 11.11
N LEU A 70 8.29 21.44 12.29
CA LEU A 70 7.24 21.25 13.30
C LEU A 70 5.85 21.44 12.68
N ARG A 71 5.66 22.52 11.91
CA ARG A 71 4.37 22.83 11.28
C ARG A 71 3.98 21.81 10.21
N ARG A 72 4.94 21.28 9.45
CA ARG A 72 4.75 20.24 8.43
C ARG A 72 4.50 18.86 9.03
N VAL A 73 5.10 18.60 10.18
CA VAL A 73 5.07 17.34 10.89
C VAL A 73 3.84 17.25 11.82
N GLN A 74 3.34 18.40 12.30
CA GLN A 74 2.07 18.56 13.03
C GLN A 74 0.81 18.49 12.16
N THR A 75 0.92 18.68 10.84
CA THR A 75 -0.12 18.14 9.95
C THR A 75 0.16 16.65 9.89
N PRO A 76 -0.53 15.81 10.69
CA PRO A 76 -0.28 14.40 10.60
C PRO A 76 -0.51 14.05 9.14
N ILE A 77 0.48 13.41 8.51
CA ILE A 77 0.24 12.70 7.27
C ILE A 77 -0.63 11.52 7.69
N ARG A 78 -1.89 11.80 8.01
CA ARG A 78 -2.98 10.86 7.99
C ARG A 78 -3.14 10.59 6.52
N ILE A 79 -2.30 9.69 6.03
CA ILE A 79 -2.48 8.99 4.75
C ILE A 79 -3.64 8.02 4.95
N SER A 80 -4.78 8.53 5.44
CA SER A 80 -6.08 8.01 5.08
C SER A 80 -6.15 8.26 3.59
N ALA A 81 -5.94 7.22 2.76
CA ALA A 81 -6.10 7.35 1.31
C ALA A 81 -7.45 8.01 1.11
N LEU A 82 -7.43 9.25 0.64
CA LEU A 82 -8.64 9.94 0.25
C LEU A 82 -9.69 10.09 1.36
N GLY A 83 -9.32 10.06 2.65
CA GLY A 83 -10.29 10.16 3.77
C GLY A 83 -11.29 8.99 3.87
N LEU A 84 -11.06 7.89 3.15
CA LEU A 84 -11.98 6.75 3.07
C LEU A 84 -11.53 5.53 3.89
N ALA A 85 -10.22 5.31 4.03
CA ALA A 85 -9.69 4.22 4.85
C ALA A 85 -8.24 4.48 5.28
N ASP A 86 -7.88 4.02 6.48
CA ASP A 86 -6.51 4.03 7.00
C ASP A 86 -5.65 3.08 6.14
N VAL A 87 -4.72 3.62 5.35
CA VAL A 87 -3.93 2.81 4.41
C VAL A 87 -2.83 2.12 5.17
N GLY A 88 -3.10 0.89 5.58
CA GLY A 88 -2.12 0.03 6.23
C GLY A 88 -2.24 -1.41 5.74
N VAL A 89 -1.47 -2.27 6.40
CA VAL A 89 -1.51 -3.73 6.16
C VAL A 89 -2.92 -4.28 6.42
N GLN A 90 -3.63 -3.72 7.40
CA GLN A 90 -5.00 -4.10 7.78
C GLN A 90 -6.02 -3.92 6.64
N THR A 91 -6.03 -2.74 5.99
CA THR A 91 -6.92 -2.48 4.84
C THR A 91 -6.65 -3.42 3.69
N MET A 92 -5.38 -3.69 3.41
CA MET A 92 -5.05 -4.60 2.32
C MET A 92 -5.42 -6.04 2.64
N LEU A 93 -5.27 -6.47 3.88
CA LEU A 93 -5.77 -7.77 4.32
C LEU A 93 -7.29 -7.87 4.12
N GLY A 94 -8.02 -6.78 4.37
CA GLY A 94 -9.45 -6.67 4.10
C GLY A 94 -9.80 -6.80 2.61
N VAL A 95 -9.01 -6.17 1.72
CA VAL A 95 -9.17 -6.32 0.26
C VAL A 95 -8.92 -7.77 -0.15
N LEU A 96 -7.82 -8.36 0.30
CA LEU A 96 -7.47 -9.75 -0.03
C LEU A 96 -8.55 -10.72 0.45
N TYR A 97 -8.99 -10.60 1.70
CA TYR A 97 -10.06 -11.42 2.26
C TYR A 97 -11.34 -11.31 1.45
N ARG A 98 -11.77 -10.08 1.11
CA ARG A 98 -12.99 -9.84 0.34
C ARG A 98 -12.90 -10.43 -1.06
N THR A 99 -11.75 -10.28 -1.72
CA THR A 99 -11.51 -10.86 -3.04
C THR A 99 -11.54 -12.38 -3.00
N LEU A 100 -10.80 -13.02 -2.08
CA LEU A 100 -10.77 -14.47 -1.93
C LEU A 100 -12.15 -15.04 -1.57
N TYR A 101 -12.84 -14.43 -0.62
CA TYR A 101 -14.19 -14.83 -0.23
C TYR A 101 -15.19 -14.69 -1.39
N GLY A 102 -15.11 -13.59 -2.15
CA GLY A 102 -15.93 -13.39 -3.35
C GLY A 102 -15.69 -14.46 -4.41
N PHE A 103 -14.44 -14.84 -4.67
CA PHE A 103 -14.10 -15.91 -5.60
C PHE A 103 -14.64 -17.27 -5.15
N VAL A 104 -14.45 -17.64 -3.88
CA VAL A 104 -14.98 -18.90 -3.33
C VAL A 104 -16.50 -18.93 -3.43
N CYS A 105 -17.17 -17.84 -3.07
CA CYS A 105 -18.62 -17.73 -3.14
C CYS A 105 -19.17 -17.89 -4.56
N LEU A 106 -18.48 -17.31 -5.56
CA LEU A 106 -18.83 -17.44 -6.98
C LEU A 106 -18.70 -18.89 -7.45
N ILE A 107 -17.61 -19.57 -7.09
CA ILE A 107 -17.37 -20.97 -7.47
C ILE A 107 -18.40 -21.89 -6.80
N SER A 108 -18.79 -21.62 -5.54
CA SER A 108 -19.80 -22.41 -4.83
C SER A 108 -21.24 -22.18 -5.29
N ALA A 109 -21.49 -21.11 -6.05
CA ALA A 109 -22.83 -20.74 -6.54
C ALA A 109 -23.18 -21.40 -7.89
N PHE A 110 -22.24 -22.11 -8.50
CA PHE A 110 -22.41 -22.91 -9.72
C PHE A 110 -22.23 -24.40 -9.39
#